data_AF-A0A3B3ZCN0-F1
#
_entry.id   AF-A0A3B3ZCN0-F1
#
_cell.length_a   1.000
_cell.length_b   1.000
_cell.length_c   1.000
_cell.angle_alpha   90.00
_cell.angle_beta   90.00
_cell.angle_gamma   90.00
#
_symmetry.space_group_name_H-M   'P 1'
#
loop_
_entity.id
_entity.type
_entity.pdbx_description
1 polymer ?
#
loop_
_entity_poly.entity_id
_entity_poly.type
_entity_poly.pdbx_seq_one_letter_code
_entity_poly.pdbx_strand_id
1 'polypeptide(L)'
;ITYPVRTILPPHALCPLNDARWGLCWMNFQILIITLSVAGAVLILAIVICMFCCCKSKRFDAKMARQANKLRTKQEERRAEMKERHDEIRKKYGLSGQNPYSKFA
;
A
#
# COMPACT_ATOMS: atom_id res chain seq x y z
N ILE A 1 27.10 14.84 48.57
CA ILE A 1 26.48 15.15 47.26
C ILE A 1 25.21 15.93 47.54
N THR A 2 25.11 17.15 47.02
CA THR A 2 24.03 18.09 47.34
C THR A 2 22.90 17.93 46.31
N TYR A 3 21.71 17.57 46.79
CA TYR A 3 20.48 17.56 46.00
C TYR A 3 20.09 19.00 45.61
N PRO A 4 19.46 19.25 44.44
CA PRO A 4 18.99 18.30 43.43
C PRO A 4 20.05 17.90 42.38
N VAL A 5 19.98 16.65 41.93
CA VAL A 5 20.80 16.11 40.85
C VAL A 5 20.30 16.64 39.51
N ARG A 6 21.22 17.17 38.68
CA ARG A 6 20.90 17.76 37.36
C ARG A 6 20.64 16.72 36.26
N THR A 7 20.83 15.43 36.53
CA THR A 7 20.65 14.36 35.54
C THR A 7 19.24 13.77 35.63
N ILE A 8 18.63 13.53 34.46
CA ILE A 8 17.28 12.97 34.33
C ILE A 8 17.21 11.53 34.90
N LEU A 9 18.35 10.82 34.89
CA LEU A 9 18.51 9.52 35.52
C LEU A 9 19.55 9.64 36.65
N PRO A 10 19.17 9.41 37.93
CA PRO A 10 20.16 9.28 38.99
C PRO A 10 20.98 7.99 38.78
N PRO A 11 22.30 8.03 39.03
CA PRO A 11 23.11 6.82 38.98
C PRO A 11 22.61 5.76 39.96
N HIS A 12 22.72 4.48 39.59
CA HIS A 12 22.30 3.31 40.40
C HIS A 12 22.88 3.29 41.82
N ALA A 13 23.99 3.99 42.06
CA ALA A 13 24.61 4.13 43.38
C ALA A 13 23.78 4.97 44.37
N LEU A 14 22.87 5.83 43.90
CA LEU A 14 22.02 6.67 44.75
C LEU A 14 20.65 6.05 45.02
N CYS A 15 20.09 5.33 44.05
CA CYS A 15 18.79 4.68 44.17
C CYS A 15 18.67 3.53 43.14
N PRO A 16 18.19 2.34 43.53
CA PRO A 16 17.87 1.30 42.57
C PRO A 16 16.72 1.76 41.66
N LEU A 17 16.76 1.35 40.38
CA LEU A 17 15.83 1.80 39.34
C LEU A 17 14.36 1.53 39.65
N ASN A 18 14.10 0.55 40.53
CA ASN A 18 12.78 0.15 40.99
C ASN A 18 12.20 1.09 42.07
N ASP A 19 13.03 1.84 42.78
CA ASP A 19 12.60 2.82 43.80
C ASP A 19 12.59 4.25 43.27
N ALA A 20 13.17 4.46 42.07
CA ALA A 20 13.16 5.72 41.37
C ALA A 20 11.75 6.05 40.85
N ARG A 21 11.18 7.15 41.34
CA ARG A 21 9.85 7.64 40.97
C ARG A 21 9.93 8.80 39.99
N TRP A 22 9.06 8.82 38.99
CA TRP A 22 8.99 9.90 38.00
C TRP A 22 7.74 10.76 38.20
N GLY A 23 7.94 12.04 38.54
CA GLY A 23 6.85 13.01 38.71
C GLY A 23 5.98 12.74 39.93
N LEU A 24 5.06 11.78 39.83
CA LEU A 24 4.18 11.36 40.92
C LEU A 24 4.72 10.11 41.64
N CYS A 25 4.49 10.05 42.95
CA CYS A 25 4.98 8.99 43.84
C CYS A 25 4.45 7.58 43.50
N TRP A 26 3.45 7.45 42.63
CA TRP A 26 2.86 6.15 42.30
C TRP A 26 3.47 5.43 41.10
N MET A 27 4.28 6.11 40.27
CA MET A 27 4.83 5.53 39.03
C MET A 27 6.35 5.38 39.08
N ASN A 28 6.78 4.15 38.85
CA ASN A 28 8.17 3.69 38.89
C ASN A 28 8.84 3.83 37.52
N PHE A 29 10.08 4.32 37.52
CA PHE A 29 10.87 4.55 36.31
C PHE A 29 11.05 3.28 35.47
N GLN A 30 11.20 2.13 36.11
CA GLN A 30 11.31 0.85 35.43
C GLN A 30 10.05 0.50 34.63
N ILE A 31 8.87 0.73 35.22
CA ILE A 31 7.58 0.45 34.56
C ILE A 31 7.37 1.40 33.36
N LEU A 32 7.80 2.65 33.48
CA LEU A 32 7.72 3.64 32.40
C LEU A 32 8.58 3.26 31.20
N ILE A 33 9.81 2.78 31.44
CA ILE A 33 10.69 2.32 30.36
C ILE A 33 10.11 1.08 29.67
N ILE A 34 9.59 0.12 30.44
CA ILE A 34 8.97 -1.08 29.88
C ILE A 34 7.74 -0.74 29.05
N THR A 35 6.86 0.12 29.55
CA THR A 35 5.64 0.52 28.83
C THR A 35 5.95 1.29 27.54
N LEU A 36 6.88 2.25 27.56
CA LEU A 36 7.31 2.99 26.38
C LEU A 36 7.96 2.08 25.32
N SER A 37 8.79 1.13 25.76
CA SER A 37 9.44 0.19 24.84
C SER A 37 8.44 -0.77 24.18
N VAL A 38 7.50 -1.33 24.96
CA VAL A 38 6.44 -2.20 24.41
C VAL A 38 5.50 -1.43 23.49
N ALA A 39 5.06 -0.22 23.89
CA ALA A 39 4.21 0.62 23.05
C ALA A 39 4.90 1.00 21.74
N GLY A 40 6.18 1.39 21.80
CA GLY A 40 6.99 1.67 20.62
C GLY A 40 7.14 0.46 19.71
N ALA A 41 7.42 -0.72 20.27
CA ALA A 41 7.54 -1.95 19.49
C ALA A 41 6.24 -2.32 18.77
N VAL A 42 5.10 -2.22 19.45
CA VAL A 42 3.78 -2.51 18.87
C VAL A 42 3.45 -1.53 17.74
N LEU A 43 3.71 -0.23 17.93
CA LEU A 43 3.49 0.79 16.90
C LEU A 43 4.37 0.53 15.67
N ILE A 44 5.66 0.22 15.85
CA ILE A 44 6.57 -0.10 14.76
C ILE A 44 6.10 -1.34 14.02
N LEU A 45 5.74 -2.41 14.74
CA LEU A 45 5.25 -3.66 14.14
C LEU A 45 3.99 -3.42 13.31
N ALA A 46 3.03 -2.67 13.82
CA ALA A 46 1.79 -2.33 13.12
C ALA A 46 2.07 -1.56 11.82
N ILE A 47 2.99 -0.59 11.84
CA ILE A 47 3.39 0.17 10.65
C ILE A 47 4.08 -0.74 9.63
N VAL A 48 5.02 -1.58 10.06
CA VAL A 48 5.73 -2.52 9.17
C VAL A 48 4.74 -3.47 8.51
N ILE A 49 3.82 -4.08 9.26
CA ILE A 49 2.79 -4.97 8.72
C ILE A 49 1.89 -4.22 7.73
N CYS A 50 1.43 -3.01 8.07
CA CYS A 50 0.60 -2.20 7.17
C CYS A 50 1.33 -1.86 5.86
N MET A 51 2.60 -1.46 5.94
CA MET A 51 3.42 -1.15 4.77
C MET A 51 3.68 -2.39 3.91
N PHE A 52 3.96 -3.54 4.52
CA PHE A 52 4.20 -4.78 3.78
C PHE A 52 2.93 -5.39 3.19
N CYS A 53 1.78 -5.31 3.87
CA CYS A 53 0.52 -5.87 3.40
C CYS A 53 -0.21 -4.94 2.41
N CYS A 54 -0.34 -3.65 2.72
CA CYS A 54 -1.15 -2.71 1.93
C CYS A 54 -0.38 -2.03 0.79
N CYS A 55 0.94 -1.80 0.90
CA CYS A 55 1.69 -1.18 -0.20
C CYS A 55 2.18 -2.21 -1.23
N LYS A 56 2.41 -3.47 -0.82
CA LYS A 56 2.82 -4.54 -1.74
C LYS A 56 1.67 -4.96 -2.66
N SER A 57 0.45 -5.08 -2.15
CA SER A 57 -0.75 -5.38 -2.95
C SER A 57 -1.02 -4.29 -3.98
N LYS A 58 -1.07 -3.01 -3.56
CA LYS A 58 -1.27 -1.86 -4.47
C LYS A 58 -0.23 -1.81 -5.60
N ARG A 59 1.03 -2.14 -5.30
CA ARG A 59 2.10 -2.16 -6.33
C ARG A 59 1.93 -3.33 -7.31
N PHE A 60 1.41 -4.46 -6.87
CA PHE A 60 1.11 -5.61 -7.72
C PHE A 60 -0.11 -5.34 -8.60
N ASP A 61 -1.19 -4.81 -8.02
CA ASP A 61 -2.42 -4.46 -8.74
C ASP A 61 -2.16 -3.42 -9.83
N ALA A 62 -1.37 -2.38 -9.52
CA ALA A 62 -0.98 -1.37 -10.50
C ALA A 62 -0.16 -1.95 -11.67
N LYS A 63 0.67 -2.97 -11.42
CA LYS A 63 1.41 -3.66 -12.49
C LYS A 63 0.48 -4.53 -13.34
N MET A 64 -0.44 -5.26 -12.72
CA MET A 64 -1.41 -6.11 -13.42
C MET A 64 -2.36 -5.27 -14.29
N ALA A 65 -2.87 -4.15 -13.76
CA ALA A 65 -3.71 -3.22 -14.50
C ALA A 65 -3.01 -2.62 -15.73
N ARG A 66 -1.70 -2.33 -15.63
CA ARG A 66 -0.90 -1.88 -16.78
C ARG A 66 -0.74 -2.97 -17.84
N GLN A 67 -0.52 -4.22 -17.44
CA GLN A 67 -0.41 -5.34 -18.38
C GLN A 67 -1.74 -5.63 -19.07
N ALA A 68 -2.85 -5.64 -18.33
CA ALA A 68 -4.19 -5.82 -18.88
C ALA A 68 -4.54 -4.75 -19.92
N ASN A 69 -4.24 -3.47 -19.63
CA ASN A 69 -4.43 -2.39 -20.59
C ASN A 69 -3.61 -2.59 -21.87
N LYS A 70 -2.33 -2.98 -21.76
CA LYS A 70 -1.48 -3.27 -22.94
C LYS A 70 -2.02 -4.42 -23.80
N LEU A 71 -2.58 -5.45 -23.18
CA LEU A 71 -3.19 -6.57 -23.90
C LEU A 71 -4.48 -6.14 -24.59
N ARG A 72 -5.30 -5.34 -23.91
CA ARG A 72 -6.55 -4.79 -24.43
C ARG A 72 -6.30 -3.89 -25.64
N THR A 73 -5.34 -2.97 -25.58
CA THR A 73 -5.01 -2.11 -26.72
C THR A 73 -4.56 -2.93 -27.93
N LYS A 74 -3.71 -3.94 -27.75
CA LYS A 74 -3.31 -4.84 -28.85
C LYS A 74 -4.49 -5.64 -29.42
N GLN A 75 -5.45 -6.01 -28.59
CA GLN A 75 -6.64 -6.72 -29.04
C GLN A 75 -7.58 -5.79 -29.83
N GLU A 76 -7.75 -4.56 -29.38
CA GLU A 76 -8.52 -3.52 -30.08
C GLU A 76 -7.87 -3.18 -31.42
N GLU A 77 -6.54 -3.06 -31.48
CA GLU A 77 -5.77 -2.85 -32.72
C GLU A 77 -6.00 -3.97 -33.73
N ARG A 78 -5.85 -5.25 -33.31
CA ARG A 78 -6.13 -6.41 -34.19
C ARG A 78 -7.58 -6.46 -34.67
N ARG A 79 -8.53 -6.05 -33.83
CA ARG A 79 -9.96 -5.99 -34.20
C ARG A 79 -10.22 -4.87 -35.22
N ALA A 80 -9.58 -3.71 -35.03
CA ALA A 80 -9.66 -2.59 -35.95
C ALA A 80 -9.06 -2.96 -37.32
N GLU A 81 -7.87 -3.56 -37.33
CA GLU A 81 -7.21 -4.05 -38.54
C GLU A 81 -8.08 -5.09 -39.27
N MET A 82 -8.59 -6.09 -38.56
CA MET A 82 -9.48 -7.10 -39.17
C MET A 82 -10.75 -6.47 -39.75
N LYS A 83 -11.34 -5.49 -39.04
CA LYS A 83 -12.52 -4.77 -39.51
C LYS A 83 -12.21 -3.94 -40.75
N GLU A 84 -11.09 -3.22 -40.77
CA GLU A 84 -10.64 -2.45 -41.92
C GLU A 84 -10.44 -3.34 -43.14
N ARG A 85 -9.72 -4.47 -42.99
CA ARG A 85 -9.55 -5.44 -44.09
C ARG A 85 -10.89 -5.98 -44.59
N HIS A 86 -11.83 -6.28 -43.69
CA HIS A 86 -13.18 -6.70 -44.09
C HIS A 86 -13.96 -5.60 -44.82
N ASP A 87 -13.83 -4.36 -44.36
CA ASP A 87 -14.51 -3.21 -44.96
C ASP A 87 -13.93 -2.86 -46.33
N GLU A 88 -12.61 -2.99 -46.52
CA GLU A 88 -11.94 -2.87 -47.82
C GLU A 88 -12.43 -3.93 -48.82
N ILE A 89 -12.52 -5.19 -48.41
CA ILE A 89 -13.08 -6.27 -49.24
C ILE A 89 -14.54 -5.94 -49.60
N ARG A 90 -15.35 -5.53 -48.62
CA ARG A 90 -16.75 -5.17 -48.84
C ARG A 90 -16.88 -4.05 -49.87
N LYS A 91 -16.04 -3.02 -49.80
CA LYS A 91 -15.98 -1.92 -50.77
C LYS A 91 -15.55 -2.38 -52.16
N LYS A 92 -14.48 -3.18 -52.25
CA LYS A 92 -13.95 -3.69 -53.53
C LYS A 92 -15.01 -4.42 -54.36
N TYR A 93 -15.89 -5.17 -53.69
CA TYR A 93 -16.95 -5.95 -54.35
C TYR A 93 -18.33 -5.28 -54.29
N GLY A 94 -18.41 -4.00 -53.92
CA GLY A 94 -19.68 -3.25 -53.91
C GLY A 94 -20.71 -3.72 -52.87
N LEU A 95 -20.30 -4.55 -51.90
CA LEU A 95 -21.15 -5.06 -50.81
C LEU A 95 -21.38 -4.04 -49.68
N SER A 96 -20.97 -2.77 -49.86
CA SER A 96 -21.09 -1.71 -48.86
C SER A 96 -22.48 -1.05 -48.79
N GLY A 97 -23.41 -1.46 -49.66
CA GLY A 97 -24.81 -1.01 -49.67
C GLY A 97 -25.72 -1.81 -48.72
N GLN A 98 -27.00 -1.43 -48.64
CA GLN A 98 -27.99 -2.17 -47.84
C GLN A 98 -28.04 -3.64 -48.26
N ASN A 99 -27.93 -4.55 -47.29
CA ASN A 99 -28.06 -5.98 -47.55
C ASN A 99 -29.52 -6.28 -47.97
N PRO A 100 -29.78 -6.78 -49.18
CA PRO A 100 -31.15 -7.09 -49.62
C PRO A 100 -31.87 -8.12 -48.74
N TYR A 101 -31.15 -8.87 -47.91
CA TYR A 101 -31.70 -9.81 -46.91
C TYR A 101 -31.94 -9.22 -45.52
N SER A 102 -31.56 -7.95 -45.23
CA SER A 102 -31.81 -7.35 -43.90
C SER A 102 -33.25 -6.91 -43.67
N LYS A 103 -34.15 -7.07 -44.65
CA LYS A 103 -35.57 -6.70 -44.53
C LYS A 103 -36.40 -7.64 -43.63
N PHE A 104 -35.85 -8.80 -43.25
CA PHE A 104 -36.54 -9.82 -42.47
C PHE A 104 -35.91 -10.09 -41.09
N ALA A 105 -34.99 -9.23 -40.65
CA ALA A 105 -34.33 -9.31 -39.35
C ALA A 105 -34.93 -8.31 -38.36
#